data_AF-A0A7C2N458-F1
#
_entry.id   AF-A0A7C2N458-F1
#
_cell.length_a   1.000
_cell.length_b   1.000
_cell.length_c   1.000
_cell.angle_alpha   90.00
_cell.angle_beta   90.00
_cell.angle_gamma   90.00
#
_symmetry.space_group_name_H-M   'P 1'
#
loop_
_entity.id
_entity.type
_entity.pdbx_description
1 polymer ?
#
loop_
_entity_poly.entity_id
_entity_poly.type
_entity_poly.pdbx_seq_one_letter_code
_entity_poly.pdbx_strand_id
1 'polypeptide(L)'
;LLGCGDHCKAFQGLASVTCTPHYDHQHLGERLAEIAPDLGLLLSIVPETFSYTLTELWHYQIPPLATSIGSFAERIKHGQTGYLVPPDASALVNTLRAIHADRSGLNTVRKHLGELRQPSRSEMVAAYDAVLPISTCKQPLVARARLALPSPAGASGQPFYVDHQVPFRRVLAAFLGYAEDKARYTDRLPAWAGRMMARVIRMARRALRAV
;
A
#
# COMPACT_ATOMS: atom_id res chain seq x y z
N LEU A 1 -14.66 -0.50 8.28
CA LEU A 1 -13.69 -1.03 7.29
C LEU A 1 -13.14 0.14 6.48
N LEU A 2 -11.84 0.41 6.55
CA LEU A 2 -11.20 1.54 5.86
C LEU A 2 -10.32 1.03 4.71
N GLY A 3 -10.43 1.64 3.53
CA GLY A 3 -9.55 1.38 2.40
C GLY A 3 -9.80 0.06 1.68
N CYS A 4 -10.99 -0.52 1.78
CA CYS A 4 -11.28 -1.85 1.23
C CYS A 4 -11.62 -1.88 -0.27
N GLY A 5 -11.67 -0.72 -0.94
CA GLY A 5 -12.01 -0.59 -2.36
C GLY A 5 -13.31 -1.33 -2.72
N ASP A 6 -13.29 -2.09 -3.81
CA ASP A 6 -14.43 -2.86 -4.29
C ASP A 6 -14.92 -3.95 -3.31
N HIS A 7 -14.08 -4.41 -2.38
CA HIS A 7 -14.49 -5.41 -1.39
C HIS A 7 -15.55 -4.88 -0.42
N CYS A 8 -15.76 -3.56 -0.34
CA CYS A 8 -16.90 -2.99 0.39
C CYS A 8 -18.25 -3.50 -0.12
N LYS A 9 -18.36 -3.90 -1.40
CA LYS A 9 -19.61 -4.42 -1.99
C LYS A 9 -20.14 -5.65 -1.24
N ALA A 10 -19.25 -6.52 -0.76
CA ALA A 10 -19.62 -7.73 -0.03
C ALA A 10 -20.28 -7.44 1.34
N PHE A 11 -20.14 -6.23 1.86
CA PHE A 11 -20.67 -5.82 3.17
C PHE A 11 -21.83 -4.81 3.06
N GLN A 12 -22.30 -4.52 1.85
CA GLN A 12 -23.43 -3.62 1.65
C GLN A 12 -24.71 -4.18 2.30
N GLY A 13 -25.44 -3.32 3.00
CA GLY A 13 -26.70 -3.68 3.68
C GLY A 13 -26.53 -4.30 5.07
N LEU A 14 -25.29 -4.56 5.53
CA LEU A 14 -25.05 -4.99 6.90
C LEU A 14 -25.06 -3.78 7.84
N ALA A 15 -26.09 -3.67 8.67
CA ALA A 15 -26.33 -2.50 9.52
C ALA A 15 -25.15 -2.16 10.47
N SER A 16 -24.38 -3.16 10.90
CA SER A 16 -23.24 -2.98 11.81
C SER A 16 -21.89 -2.80 11.11
N VAL A 17 -21.86 -2.76 9.77
CA VAL A 17 -20.61 -2.64 9.00
C VAL A 17 -20.62 -1.36 8.18
N THR A 18 -19.84 -0.38 8.63
CA THR A 18 -19.52 0.80 7.82
C THR A 18 -18.26 0.54 7.00
N CYS A 19 -18.34 0.76 5.69
CA CYS A 19 -17.21 0.59 4.79
C CYS A 19 -16.89 1.90 4.06
N THR A 20 -15.62 2.30 4.13
CA THR A 20 -15.07 3.44 3.41
C THR A 20 -14.12 2.87 2.34
N PRO A 21 -14.53 2.81 1.06
CA PRO A 21 -13.75 2.16 0.00
C PRO A 21 -12.37 2.79 -0.19
N HIS A 22 -12.31 4.12 -0.19
CA HIS A 22 -11.11 4.90 -0.39
C HIS A 22 -11.08 6.04 0.62
N TYR A 23 -9.88 6.39 1.07
CA TYR A 23 -9.63 7.57 1.88
C TYR A 23 -8.32 8.19 1.42
N ASP A 24 -8.19 9.50 1.62
CA ASP A 24 -6.91 10.18 1.46
C ASP A 24 -6.05 9.92 2.70
N HIS A 25 -4.86 9.38 2.49
CA HIS A 25 -3.92 9.03 3.55
C HIS A 25 -3.52 10.25 4.39
N GLN A 26 -3.49 11.46 3.80
CA GLN A 26 -3.21 12.69 4.54
C GLN A 26 -4.25 12.99 5.63
N HIS A 27 -5.49 12.52 5.43
CA HIS A 27 -6.61 12.71 6.35
C HIS A 27 -6.84 11.48 7.23
N LEU A 28 -5.93 10.50 7.25
CA LEU A 28 -6.09 9.27 8.03
C LEU A 28 -6.34 9.55 9.53
N GLY A 29 -5.60 10.50 10.11
CA GLY A 29 -5.77 10.86 11.53
C GLY A 29 -7.17 11.37 11.86
N GLU A 30 -7.74 12.22 11.01
CA GLU A 30 -9.12 12.71 11.14
C GLU A 30 -10.12 11.56 11.04
N ARG A 31 -9.96 10.67 10.06
CA ARG A 31 -10.81 9.48 9.91
C ARG A 31 -10.76 8.56 11.11
N LEU A 32 -9.58 8.34 11.68
CA LEU A 32 -9.43 7.51 12.88
C LEU A 32 -10.04 8.20 14.10
N ALA A 33 -9.96 9.52 14.21
CA ALA A 33 -10.63 10.28 15.27
C ALA A 33 -12.17 10.21 15.15
N GLU A 34 -12.72 10.31 13.94
CA GLU A 34 -14.15 10.13 13.66
C GLU A 34 -14.65 8.74 14.07
N ILE A 35 -13.86 7.71 13.77
CA ILE A 35 -14.21 6.31 14.10
C ILE A 35 -14.02 6.03 15.60
N ALA A 36 -13.03 6.67 16.22
CA ALA A 36 -12.60 6.45 17.60
C ALA A 36 -12.44 4.95 17.95
N PRO A 37 -11.60 4.19 17.22
CA PRO A 37 -11.55 2.74 17.38
C PRO A 37 -10.95 2.31 18.71
N ASP A 38 -11.60 1.34 19.35
CA ASP A 38 -11.05 0.64 20.52
C ASP A 38 -9.90 -0.30 20.16
N LEU A 39 -9.96 -0.88 18.95
CA LEU A 39 -9.12 -1.97 18.50
C LEU A 39 -9.01 -1.93 16.96
N GLY A 40 -7.81 -2.13 16.42
CA GLY A 40 -7.57 -2.31 14.99
C GLY A 40 -7.39 -3.79 14.64
N LEU A 41 -8.04 -4.27 13.58
CA LEU A 41 -7.96 -5.68 13.17
C LEU A 41 -7.06 -5.84 11.93
N LEU A 42 -6.03 -6.67 12.04
CA LEU A 42 -5.11 -7.01 10.95
C LEU A 42 -5.16 -8.52 10.68
N LEU A 43 -6.11 -8.94 9.86
CA LEU A 43 -6.54 -10.35 9.76
C LEU A 43 -6.07 -11.06 8.49
N SER A 44 -4.93 -10.65 7.93
CA SER A 44 -4.37 -11.31 6.74
C SER A 44 -4.05 -12.77 7.06
N ILE A 45 -4.50 -13.70 6.21
CA ILE A 45 -4.20 -15.14 6.34
C ILE A 45 -2.93 -15.54 5.59
N VAL A 46 -2.30 -14.59 4.90
CA VAL A 46 -1.02 -14.73 4.20
C VAL A 46 0.04 -13.96 4.99
N PRO A 47 1.29 -14.45 5.09
CA PRO A 47 2.36 -13.72 5.75
C PRO A 47 2.58 -12.35 5.11
N GLU A 48 2.27 -11.30 5.88
CA GLU A 48 2.59 -9.92 5.56
C GLU A 48 4.08 -9.66 5.83
N THR A 49 4.78 -9.00 4.90
CA THR A 49 6.24 -8.78 5.01
C THR A 49 6.63 -7.75 6.06
N PHE A 50 5.94 -6.61 6.10
CA PHE A 50 6.27 -5.54 7.03
C PHE A 50 5.04 -4.87 7.62
N SER A 51 3.96 -4.65 6.86
CA SER A 51 2.74 -3.95 7.29
C SER A 51 3.00 -2.54 7.84
N TYR A 52 2.82 -1.53 6.97
CA TYR A 52 2.77 -0.13 7.40
C TYR A 52 1.53 0.17 8.24
N THR A 53 0.42 -0.55 8.00
CA THR A 53 -0.82 -0.41 8.77
C THR A 53 -0.63 -0.77 10.24
N LEU A 54 0.22 -1.75 10.58
CA LEU A 54 0.59 -2.01 11.98
C LEU A 54 1.30 -0.81 12.61
N THR A 55 2.26 -0.22 11.90
CA THR A 55 2.98 0.97 12.39
C THR A 55 2.05 2.17 12.55
N GLU A 56 1.08 2.35 11.64
CA GLU A 56 0.06 3.40 11.76
C GLU A 56 -0.82 3.20 13.00
N LEU A 57 -1.31 1.98 13.25
CA LEU A 57 -2.09 1.69 14.46
C LEU A 57 -1.29 2.00 15.73
N TRP A 58 -0.01 1.62 15.79
CA TRP A 58 0.86 1.98 16.90
C TRP A 58 1.07 3.49 17.04
N HIS A 59 1.27 4.20 15.93
CA HIS A 59 1.46 5.65 15.93
C HIS A 59 0.23 6.37 16.49
N TYR A 60 -0.98 5.90 16.16
CA TYR A 60 -2.23 6.42 16.71
C TYR A 60 -2.63 5.79 18.05
N GLN A 61 -1.76 5.00 18.68
CA GLN A 61 -1.99 4.31 19.96
C GLN A 61 -3.26 3.44 19.96
N ILE A 62 -3.61 2.86 18.82
CA ILE A 62 -4.73 1.93 18.66
C ILE A 62 -4.18 0.51 18.85
N PRO A 63 -4.63 -0.25 19.87
CA PRO A 63 -4.21 -1.63 20.05
C PRO A 63 -4.55 -2.48 18.81
N PRO A 64 -3.58 -3.17 18.18
CA PRO A 64 -3.86 -4.09 17.09
C PRO A 64 -4.22 -5.49 17.63
N LEU A 65 -5.17 -6.16 16.99
CA LEU A 65 -5.38 -7.61 17.07
C LEU A 65 -5.11 -8.20 15.69
N ALA A 66 -4.09 -9.05 15.60
CA ALA A 66 -3.59 -9.57 14.34
C ALA A 66 -3.48 -11.09 14.32
N THR A 67 -3.51 -11.67 13.13
CA THR A 67 -3.15 -13.07 12.92
C THR A 67 -1.66 -13.29 13.18
N SER A 68 -1.31 -14.39 13.85
CA SER A 68 0.07 -14.74 14.21
C SER A 68 0.80 -15.38 13.02
N ILE A 69 0.98 -14.58 11.96
CA ILE A 69 1.67 -14.98 10.73
C ILE A 69 2.61 -13.85 10.28
N GLY A 70 3.80 -14.22 9.80
CA GLY A 70 4.75 -13.29 9.18
C GLY A 70 5.15 -12.16 10.13
N SER A 71 5.23 -10.94 9.61
CA SER A 71 5.68 -9.77 10.38
C SER A 71 4.83 -9.45 11.61
N PHE A 72 3.56 -9.83 11.65
CA PHE A 72 2.75 -9.63 12.84
C PHE A 72 3.26 -10.43 14.03
N ALA A 73 3.58 -11.72 13.80
CA ALA A 73 4.12 -12.59 14.84
C ALA A 73 5.51 -12.14 15.33
N GLU A 74 6.31 -11.56 14.44
CA GLU A 74 7.66 -11.07 14.76
C GLU A 74 7.64 -9.73 15.50
N ARG A 75 6.70 -8.85 15.18
CA ARG A 75 6.69 -7.46 15.65
C ARG A 75 5.79 -7.23 16.87
N ILE A 76 4.68 -7.97 16.99
CA ILE A 76 3.72 -7.77 18.07
C ILE A 76 4.13 -8.61 19.29
N LYS A 77 4.28 -7.95 20.44
CA LYS A 77 4.38 -8.61 21.74
C LYS A 77 2.98 -8.74 22.32
N HIS A 78 2.44 -9.95 22.32
CA HIS A 78 1.08 -10.24 22.79
C HIS A 78 0.85 -9.66 24.20
N GLY A 79 -0.25 -8.92 24.38
CA GLY A 79 -0.61 -8.24 25.63
C GLY A 79 0.20 -6.97 25.95
N GLN A 80 1.23 -6.65 25.15
CA GLN A 80 2.06 -5.46 25.36
C GLN A 80 1.90 -4.44 24.23
N THR A 81 2.14 -4.84 22.98
CA THR A 81 2.04 -3.96 21.80
C THR A 81 0.91 -4.37 20.87
N GLY A 82 0.04 -5.28 21.31
CA GLY A 82 -1.11 -5.79 20.56
C GLY A 82 -1.48 -7.19 21.01
N TYR A 83 -2.38 -7.80 20.26
CA TYR A 83 -2.85 -9.16 20.47
C TYR A 83 -2.58 -9.98 19.21
N LEU A 84 -2.24 -11.24 19.45
CA LEU A 84 -1.97 -12.23 18.41
C LEU A 84 -2.94 -13.40 18.57
N VAL A 85 -3.53 -13.82 17.47
CA VAL A 85 -4.41 -15.01 17.39
C VAL A 85 -3.96 -15.90 16.24
N PRO A 86 -4.18 -17.22 16.30
CA PRO A 86 -4.03 -18.05 15.11
C PRO A 86 -4.98 -17.56 14.00
N PRO A 87 -4.70 -17.87 12.71
CA PRO A 87 -5.55 -17.52 11.57
C PRO A 87 -6.84 -18.37 11.52
N ASP A 88 -7.60 -18.31 12.60
CA ASP A 88 -8.84 -19.03 12.81
C ASP A 88 -9.93 -18.06 13.31
N ALA A 89 -11.10 -18.15 12.68
CA ALA A 89 -12.21 -17.25 12.98
C ALA A 89 -12.74 -17.45 14.41
N SER A 90 -12.73 -18.68 14.92
CA SER A 90 -13.23 -18.98 16.27
C SER A 90 -12.32 -18.38 17.33
N ALA A 91 -11.00 -18.52 17.15
CA ALA A 91 -9.99 -17.91 18.01
C ALA A 91 -10.08 -16.38 18.03
N LEU A 92 -10.28 -15.76 16.85
CA LEU A 92 -10.53 -14.32 16.72
C LEU A 92 -11.76 -13.90 17.54
N VAL A 93 -12.91 -14.55 17.31
CA VAL A 93 -14.17 -14.21 17.99
C VAL A 93 -14.07 -14.41 19.51
N ASN A 94 -13.43 -15.49 19.97
CA ASN A 94 -13.23 -15.75 21.39
C ASN A 94 -12.36 -14.67 22.04
N THR A 95 -11.30 -14.23 21.35
CA THR A 95 -10.43 -13.15 21.82
C THR A 95 -11.18 -11.82 21.90
N LEU A 96 -12.00 -11.50 20.88
CA LEU A 96 -12.85 -10.31 20.89
C LEU A 96 -13.86 -10.32 22.05
N ARG A 97 -14.47 -11.48 22.34
CA ARG A 97 -15.38 -11.63 23.50
C ARG A 97 -14.65 -11.42 24.81
N ALA A 98 -13.43 -11.97 24.97
CA ALA A 98 -12.63 -11.79 26.17
C ALA A 98 -12.25 -10.32 26.38
N ILE A 99 -11.80 -9.63 25.32
CA ILE A 99 -11.49 -8.19 25.35
C ILE A 99 -12.74 -7.35 25.65
N HIS A 100 -13.91 -7.75 25.15
CA HIS A 100 -15.16 -7.06 25.43
C HIS A 100 -15.58 -7.23 26.90
N ALA A 101 -15.39 -8.42 27.47
CA ALA A 101 -15.68 -8.71 28.88
C ALA A 101 -14.72 -7.98 29.84
N ASP A 102 -13.45 -7.85 29.49
CA ASP A 102 -12.46 -7.08 30.24
C ASP A 102 -11.60 -6.19 29.34
N ARG A 103 -11.84 -4.87 29.43
CA ARG A 103 -11.13 -3.85 28.65
C ARG A 103 -9.83 -3.36 29.31
N SER A 104 -9.49 -3.84 30.50
CA SER A 104 -8.27 -3.43 31.22
C SER A 104 -6.99 -3.67 30.40
N GLY A 105 -6.96 -4.78 29.65
CA GLY A 105 -5.87 -5.12 28.75
C GLY A 105 -5.68 -4.09 27.63
N LEU A 106 -6.77 -3.54 27.05
CA LEU A 106 -6.66 -2.51 26.01
C LEU A 106 -5.95 -1.26 26.53
N ASN A 107 -6.30 -0.82 27.74
CA ASN A 107 -5.67 0.35 28.36
C ASN A 107 -4.19 0.12 28.65
N THR A 108 -3.84 -1.10 29.09
CA THR A 108 -2.44 -1.49 29.30
C THR A 108 -1.64 -1.45 28.00
N VAL A 109 -2.18 -2.03 26.92
CA VAL A 109 -1.55 -1.97 25.60
C VAL A 109 -1.44 -0.53 25.12
N ARG A 110 -2.49 0.30 25.21
CA ARG A 110 -2.43 1.72 24.85
C ARG A 110 -1.30 2.47 25.55
N LYS A 111 -1.12 2.23 26.86
CA LYS A 111 -0.02 2.83 27.63
C LYS A 111 1.34 2.44 27.05
N HIS A 112 1.58 1.15 26.83
CA HIS A 112 2.83 0.69 26.24
C HIS A 112 3.05 1.23 24.82
N LEU A 113 1.99 1.40 24.02
CA LEU A 113 2.08 2.03 22.70
C LEU A 113 2.49 3.50 22.80
N GLY A 114 2.04 4.22 23.83
CA GLY A 114 2.49 5.60 24.08
C GLY A 114 3.97 5.71 24.44
N GLU A 115 4.56 4.65 24.99
CA GLU A 115 5.99 4.56 25.32
C GLU A 115 6.83 3.99 24.15
N LEU A 116 6.17 3.41 23.14
CA LEU A 116 6.84 2.76 22.01
C LEU A 116 7.42 3.79 21.05
N ARG A 117 8.75 3.96 21.08
CA ARG A 117 9.46 4.81 20.12
C ARG A 117 9.46 4.17 18.73
N GLN A 118 8.90 4.89 17.75
CA GLN A 118 9.09 4.59 16.33
C GLN A 118 10.22 5.48 15.77
N PRO A 119 11.15 4.92 14.98
CA PRO A 119 12.19 5.71 14.35
C PRO A 119 11.59 6.64 13.30
N SER A 120 12.05 7.88 13.28
CA SER A 120 11.76 8.82 12.21
C SER A 120 12.40 8.36 10.90
N ARG A 121 11.88 8.88 9.77
CA ARG A 121 12.48 8.62 8.45
C ARG A 121 13.97 8.99 8.40
N SER A 122 14.37 10.11 9.02
CA SER A 122 15.78 10.54 9.06
C SER A 122 16.64 9.58 9.87
N GLU A 123 16.14 9.07 11.00
CA GLU A 123 16.86 8.08 11.82
C GLU A 123 16.99 6.75 11.08
N MET A 124 15.94 6.30 10.39
CA MET A 124 16.01 5.10 9.56
C MET A 124 17.02 5.24 8.42
N VAL A 125 17.03 6.39 7.74
CA VAL A 125 18.01 6.67 6.66
C VAL A 125 19.43 6.67 7.21
N ALA A 126 19.66 7.31 8.36
CA ALA A 126 20.98 7.31 9.01
C ALA A 126 21.41 5.91 9.43
N ALA A 127 20.49 5.09 9.96
CA ALA A 127 20.76 3.70 10.30
C ALA A 127 21.11 2.85 9.06
N TYR A 128 20.42 3.06 7.94
CA TYR A 128 20.76 2.40 6.69
C TYR A 128 22.12 2.83 6.15
N ASP A 129 22.45 4.12 6.17
CA ASP A 129 23.77 4.61 5.73
C ASP A 129 24.91 4.05 6.59
N ALA A 130 24.68 3.87 7.91
CA ALA A 130 25.68 3.26 8.79
C ALA A 130 25.99 1.79 8.43
N VAL A 131 25.00 1.03 7.93
CA VAL A 131 25.16 -0.39 7.57
C VAL A 131 25.56 -0.56 6.09
N LEU A 132 25.05 0.32 5.23
CA LEU A 132 25.25 0.32 3.79
C LEU A 132 25.77 1.70 3.33
N PRO A 133 27.00 2.08 3.72
CA PRO A 133 27.54 3.39 3.41
C PRO A 133 27.57 3.60 1.90
N ILE A 134 26.80 4.56 1.40
CA ILE A 134 26.62 4.81 -0.04
C ILE A 134 27.98 5.07 -0.72
N SER A 135 28.94 5.63 0.01
CA SER A 135 30.32 5.85 -0.42
C SER A 135 31.08 4.57 -0.79
N THR A 136 30.65 3.40 -0.35
CA THR A 136 31.25 2.10 -0.71
C THR A 136 30.68 1.52 -2.01
N CYS A 137 29.63 2.12 -2.56
CA CYS A 137 29.09 1.73 -3.85
C CYS A 137 30.03 2.20 -4.97
N LYS A 138 31.03 1.36 -5.28
CA LYS A 138 32.01 1.56 -6.36
C LYS A 138 31.43 1.31 -7.76
N GLN A 139 30.15 0.95 -7.87
CA GLN A 139 29.52 0.91 -9.18
C GLN A 139 29.49 2.36 -9.69
N PRO A 140 30.01 2.64 -10.89
CA PRO A 140 29.72 3.92 -11.51
C PRO A 140 28.19 3.95 -11.59
N LEU A 141 27.56 4.84 -10.80
CA LEU A 141 26.20 5.29 -11.07
C LEU A 141 26.20 5.55 -12.56
N VAL A 142 25.53 4.70 -13.34
CA VAL A 142 25.52 4.75 -14.81
C VAL A 142 25.43 6.21 -15.18
N ALA A 143 26.55 6.75 -15.68
CA ALA A 143 26.93 8.15 -15.52
C ALA A 143 25.71 9.02 -15.70
N ARG A 144 25.17 9.59 -14.60
CA ARG A 144 23.92 10.39 -14.54
C ARG A 144 23.47 10.74 -15.95
N ALA A 145 22.79 9.82 -16.63
CA ALA A 145 22.10 10.17 -17.85
C ALA A 145 21.03 11.03 -17.27
N ARG A 146 21.26 12.38 -17.26
CA ARG A 146 20.60 13.34 -16.38
C ARG A 146 19.22 12.78 -16.15
N LEU A 147 18.99 12.18 -14.98
CA LEU A 147 17.66 11.81 -14.58
C LEU A 147 17.07 13.18 -14.34
N ALA A 148 16.62 13.80 -15.43
CA ALA A 148 15.50 14.69 -15.41
C ALA A 148 14.47 13.82 -14.72
N LEU A 149 14.41 13.95 -13.39
CA LEU A 149 13.17 13.78 -12.69
C LEU A 149 12.20 14.54 -13.56
N PRO A 150 11.30 13.85 -14.26
CA PRO A 150 10.38 14.55 -15.12
C PRO A 150 9.73 15.56 -14.19
N SER A 151 9.83 16.84 -14.56
CA SER A 151 9.01 17.85 -13.93
C SER A 151 7.59 17.25 -13.88
N PRO A 152 6.86 17.35 -12.75
CA PRO A 152 5.55 16.72 -12.62
C PRO A 152 4.56 17.16 -13.72
N ALA A 153 4.93 18.18 -14.50
CA ALA A 153 4.24 18.64 -15.69
C ALA A 153 4.51 17.85 -17.00
N GLY A 154 5.35 16.80 -17.03
CA GLY A 154 5.86 16.26 -18.31
C GLY A 154 6.02 14.74 -18.49
N ALA A 155 6.04 13.92 -17.44
CA ALA A 155 6.05 12.46 -17.63
C ALA A 155 4.63 11.90 -17.71
N SER A 156 4.16 11.70 -18.93
CA SER A 156 2.99 10.87 -19.25
C SER A 156 3.25 9.36 -19.05
N GLY A 157 4.12 8.99 -18.12
CA GLY A 157 4.22 7.62 -17.63
C GLY A 157 3.18 7.42 -16.55
N GLN A 158 1.88 7.57 -16.90
CA GLN A 158 0.86 7.11 -15.98
C GLN A 158 1.10 5.61 -15.78
N PRO A 159 1.25 5.12 -14.53
CA PRO A 159 1.19 3.69 -14.28
C PRO A 159 -0.09 3.19 -14.95
N PHE A 160 0.02 2.11 -15.73
CA PHE A 160 -1.12 1.51 -16.39
C PHE A 160 -2.06 0.95 -15.31
N TYR A 161 -2.98 1.80 -14.88
CA TYR A 161 -4.00 1.48 -13.90
C TYR A 161 -5.23 1.01 -14.67
N VAL A 162 -5.53 -0.28 -14.58
CA VAL A 162 -6.74 -0.85 -15.19
C VAL A 162 -7.91 -0.55 -14.27
N ASP A 163 -8.53 0.60 -14.47
CA ASP A 163 -9.81 0.92 -13.86
C ASP A 163 -10.93 0.24 -14.66
N HIS A 164 -11.57 -0.76 -14.05
CA HIS A 164 -12.67 -1.51 -14.67
C HIS A 164 -13.97 -0.70 -14.83
N GLN A 165 -14.05 0.50 -14.23
CA GLN A 165 -15.19 1.41 -14.37
C GLN A 165 -15.08 2.29 -15.62
N VAL A 166 -13.90 2.33 -16.26
CA VAL A 166 -13.66 3.17 -17.44
C VAL A 166 -14.04 2.41 -18.72
N PRO A 167 -14.67 3.07 -19.73
CA PRO A 167 -14.98 2.42 -20.99
C PRO A 167 -13.75 1.79 -21.66
N PHE A 168 -13.88 0.54 -22.10
CA PHE A 168 -12.79 -0.26 -22.69
C PHE A 168 -11.96 0.50 -23.75
N ARG A 169 -12.61 1.35 -24.55
CA ARG A 169 -11.93 2.15 -25.59
C ARG A 169 -10.88 3.11 -25.01
N ARG A 170 -11.13 3.70 -23.83
CA ARG A 170 -10.16 4.58 -23.16
C ARG A 170 -8.98 3.79 -22.62
N VAL A 171 -9.23 2.61 -22.03
CA VAL A 171 -8.20 1.69 -21.55
C VAL A 171 -7.32 1.21 -22.72
N LEU A 172 -7.95 0.81 -23.83
CA LEU A 172 -7.27 0.39 -25.05
C LEU A 172 -6.43 1.53 -25.67
N ALA A 173 -6.95 2.76 -25.70
CA ALA A 173 -6.21 3.92 -26.18
C ALA A 173 -4.97 4.24 -25.31
N ALA A 174 -5.09 4.10 -23.99
CA ALA A 174 -3.99 4.27 -23.05
C ALA A 174 -2.93 3.16 -23.21
N PHE A 175 -3.38 1.91 -23.33
CA PHE A 175 -2.51 0.76 -23.60
C PHE A 175 -1.73 0.91 -24.90
N LEU A 176 -2.39 1.33 -25.99
CA LEU A 176 -1.72 1.59 -27.27
C LEU A 176 -0.71 2.73 -27.16
N GLY A 177 -0.96 3.73 -26.32
CA GLY A 177 0.03 4.79 -26.03
C GLY A 177 1.29 4.22 -25.35
N TYR A 178 1.09 3.40 -24.31
CA TYR A 178 2.19 2.71 -23.63
C TYR A 178 2.97 1.77 -24.58
N ALA A 179 2.27 0.99 -25.40
CA ALA A 179 2.87 0.07 -26.36
C ALA A 179 3.66 0.82 -27.45
N GLU A 180 3.18 1.98 -27.88
CA GLU A 180 3.89 2.85 -28.82
C GLU A 180 5.24 3.30 -28.23
N ASP A 181 5.25 3.79 -26.99
CA ASP A 181 6.47 4.25 -26.33
C ASP A 181 7.43 3.07 -26.09
N LYS A 182 6.91 1.93 -25.62
CA LYS A 182 7.72 0.72 -25.40
C LYS A 182 8.37 0.21 -26.69
N ALA A 183 7.68 0.27 -27.84
CA ALA A 183 8.24 -0.12 -29.12
C ALA A 183 9.35 0.82 -29.62
N ARG A 184 9.32 2.10 -29.22
CA ARG A 184 10.32 3.12 -29.65
C ARG A 184 11.61 3.06 -28.84
N TYR A 185 11.51 2.69 -27.55
CA TYR A 185 12.62 2.74 -26.61
C TYR A 185 13.10 1.35 -26.14
N THR A 186 12.67 0.27 -26.80
CA THR A 186 13.14 -1.09 -26.52
C THR A 186 14.48 -1.36 -27.20
N ASP A 187 15.49 -1.73 -26.41
CA ASP A 187 16.82 -2.16 -26.91
C ASP A 187 16.84 -3.59 -27.47
N ARG A 188 15.72 -4.32 -27.31
CA ARG A 188 15.57 -5.70 -27.82
C ARG A 188 15.20 -5.77 -29.31
N LEU A 189 15.01 -4.63 -29.97
CA LEU A 189 14.66 -4.55 -31.39
C LEU A 189 15.59 -3.58 -32.11
N PRO A 190 15.93 -3.84 -33.39
CA PRO A 190 16.59 -2.86 -34.23
C PRO A 190 15.79 -1.56 -34.29
N ALA A 191 16.47 -0.41 -34.17
CA ALA A 191 15.81 0.90 -34.07
C ALA A 191 14.85 1.22 -35.23
N TRP A 192 15.11 0.68 -36.44
CA TRP A 192 14.21 0.82 -37.57
C TRP A 192 12.89 0.05 -37.40
N ALA A 193 12.95 -1.16 -36.83
CA ALA A 193 11.79 -2.02 -36.58
C ALA A 193 10.92 -1.44 -35.46
N GLY A 194 11.54 -0.95 -34.38
CA GLY A 194 10.83 -0.24 -33.30
C GLY A 194 10.08 1.00 -33.80
N ARG A 195 10.71 1.81 -34.68
CA ARG A 195 10.07 2.98 -35.30
C ARG A 195 8.92 2.62 -36.24
N MET A 196 9.03 1.52 -36.99
CA MET A 196 7.96 1.03 -37.85
C MET A 196 6.75 0.56 -37.03
N MET A 197 6.99 -0.27 -36.00
CA MET A 197 5.93 -0.79 -35.14
C MET A 197 5.21 0.34 -34.38
N ALA A 198 5.95 1.33 -33.89
CA ALA A 198 5.38 2.50 -33.25
C ALA A 198 4.49 3.35 -34.20
N ARG A 199 4.83 3.45 -35.49
CA ARG A 199 3.97 4.14 -36.47
C ARG A 199 2.64 3.40 -36.65
N VAL A 200 2.65 2.08 -36.72
CA VAL A 200 1.43 1.26 -36.82
C VAL A 200 0.55 1.43 -35.59
N ILE A 201 1.14 1.32 -34.39
CA ILE A 201 0.42 1.49 -33.12
C ILE A 201 -0.18 2.90 -33.01
N ARG A 202 0.54 3.94 -33.47
CA ARG A 202 0.04 5.32 -33.49
C ARG A 202 -1.16 5.50 -34.40
N MET A 203 -1.18 4.86 -35.57
CA MET A 203 -2.32 4.90 -36.50
C MET A 203 -3.55 4.24 -35.88
N ALA A 204 -3.38 3.06 -35.27
CA ALA A 204 -4.45 2.36 -34.56
C ALA A 204 -5.03 3.22 -33.41
N ARG A 205 -4.16 3.87 -32.62
CA ARG A 205 -4.59 4.77 -31.54
C ARG A 205 -5.37 6.00 -32.05
N ARG A 206 -4.98 6.56 -33.20
CA ARG A 206 -5.68 7.71 -33.82
C ARG A 206 -7.07 7.31 -34.34
N ALA A 207 -7.18 6.16 -35.00
CA ALA A 207 -8.46 5.65 -35.47
C ALA A 207 -9.43 5.39 -34.29
N LEU A 208 -8.93 4.84 -33.19
CA LEU A 208 -9.74 4.56 -31.99
C LEU A 208 -10.28 5.84 -31.31
N ARG A 209 -9.60 6.97 -31.46
CA ARG A 209 -10.01 8.28 -30.91
C ARG A 209 -10.93 9.09 -31.85
N ALA A 210 -11.00 8.73 -33.13
CA ALA A 210 -11.80 9.42 -34.14
C ALA A 210 -13.24 8.89 -34.26
N VAL A 211 -13.55 7.80 -33.55
CA VAL A 211 -14.86 7.12 -33.44
C VAL A 211 -15.27 7.15 -31.98
#